data_AF-A0A238VSF1-F1
#
_entry.id   AF-A0A238VSF1-F1
#
_cell.length_a   1.000
_cell.length_b   1.000
_cell.length_c   1.000
_cell.angle_alpha   90.00
_cell.angle_beta   90.00
_cell.angle_gamma   90.00
#
_symmetry.space_group_name_H-M   'P 1'
#
loop_
_entity.id
_entity.type
_entity.pdbx_description
1 polymer ?
#
loop_
_entity_poly.entity_id
_entity_poly.type
_entity_poly.pdbx_seq_one_letter_code
_entity_poly.pdbx_strand_id
1 'polypeptide(L)'
;MKVKLFISTLTLWIVNVLVYYLFNYPECFTLTDILTQHVEWKQLLLIYVGLFLAAIFFSLIFYKKISFSRKLIRSMILINVLCTFLMLANGLYRFYNNRQELKESILSFQNEAREDIKKDQIIEFGGGLALPPRNKTEYIKFIKVDSITKSYGLKRVNYCTVSESMKISKEEYRKITEPYLEKRNGKHWREKMQHEIDAIK
;
A
#
# COMPACT_ATOMS: atom_id res chain seq x y z
N MET A 1 22.21 -8.70 33.28
CA MET A 1 22.37 -9.15 31.87
C MET A 1 21.08 -9.70 31.27
N LYS A 2 20.32 -10.55 31.97
CA LYS A 2 19.02 -11.07 31.50
C LYS A 2 18.00 -9.96 31.14
N VAL A 3 17.89 -8.92 31.98
CA VAL A 3 17.05 -7.74 31.70
C VAL A 3 17.46 -7.04 30.39
N LYS A 4 18.78 -6.87 30.14
CA LYS A 4 19.28 -6.25 28.91
C LYS A 4 18.95 -7.07 27.65
N LEU A 5 19.00 -8.40 27.77
CA LEU A 5 18.59 -9.31 26.69
C LEU A 5 17.09 -9.23 26.41
N PHE A 6 16.28 -9.18 27.47
CA PHE A 6 14.83 -8.99 27.32
C PHE A 6 14.52 -7.69 26.60
N ILE A 7 15.13 -6.57 27.04
CA ILE A 7 14.97 -5.26 26.40
C ILE A 7 15.37 -5.32 24.92
N SER A 8 16.57 -5.85 24.60
CA SER A 8 17.02 -5.88 23.19
C SER A 8 16.13 -6.75 22.30
N THR A 9 15.57 -7.83 22.84
CA THR A 9 14.65 -8.71 22.12
C THR A 9 13.31 -8.03 21.90
N LEU A 10 12.77 -7.36 22.92
CA LEU A 10 11.53 -6.59 22.81
C LEU A 10 11.67 -5.45 21.80
N THR A 11 12.79 -4.72 21.83
CA THR A 11 13.08 -3.67 20.84
C THR A 11 13.10 -4.22 19.42
N LEU A 12 13.75 -5.37 19.19
CA LEU A 12 13.77 -6.01 17.87
C LEU A 12 12.35 -6.36 17.40
N TRP A 13 11.49 -6.88 18.28
CA TRP A 13 10.09 -7.16 17.96
C TRP A 13 9.29 -5.92 17.57
N ILE A 14 9.42 -4.83 18.34
CA ILE A 14 8.77 -3.56 18.02
C ILE A 14 9.23 -3.04 16.66
N VAL A 15 10.54 -3.13 16.40
CA VAL A 15 11.14 -2.70 15.13
C VAL A 15 10.67 -3.56 13.96
N ASN A 16 10.52 -4.88 14.13
CA ASN A 16 9.93 -5.74 13.09
C ASN A 16 8.55 -5.23 12.65
N VAL A 17 7.67 -4.93 13.62
CA VAL A 17 6.34 -4.40 13.33
C VAL A 17 6.41 -3.01 12.68
N LEU A 18 7.26 -2.11 13.19
CA LEU A 18 7.46 -0.78 12.62
C LEU A 18 7.95 -0.85 11.17
N VAL A 19 8.93 -1.70 10.89
CA VAL A 19 9.52 -1.85 9.55
C VAL A 19 8.49 -2.39 8.56
N TYR A 20 7.55 -3.23 9.01
CA TYR A 20 6.42 -3.63 8.18
C TYR A 20 5.60 -2.42 7.69
N TYR A 21 5.30 -1.46 8.57
CA TYR A 21 4.62 -0.22 8.17
C TYR A 21 5.45 0.60 7.19
N LEU A 22 6.75 0.73 7.42
CA LEU A 22 7.65 1.47 6.53
C LEU A 22 7.71 0.82 5.13
N PHE A 23 7.75 -0.51 5.07
CA PHE A 23 7.83 -1.28 3.83
C PHE A 23 6.59 -1.16 2.97
N ASN A 24 5.43 -1.05 3.60
CA ASN A 24 4.17 -1.07 2.89
C ASN A 24 3.53 0.32 2.73
N TYR A 25 4.17 1.39 3.20
CA TYR A 25 3.69 2.75 2.96
C TYR A 25 3.40 2.97 1.46
N PRO A 26 2.24 3.57 1.08
CA PRO A 26 1.23 4.22 1.92
C PRO A 26 0.07 3.32 2.38
N GLU A 27 0.15 2.01 2.14
CA GLU A 27 -0.92 1.08 2.50
C GLU A 27 -1.17 1.08 4.02
N CYS A 28 -2.45 1.07 4.39
CA CYS A 28 -2.87 1.13 5.77
C CYS A 28 -3.27 -0.26 6.26
N PHE A 29 -2.55 -0.78 7.25
CA PHE A 29 -2.85 -2.06 7.90
C PHE A 29 -3.08 -1.85 9.40
N THR A 30 -4.11 -2.50 9.95
CA THR A 30 -4.24 -2.52 11.40
C THR A 30 -3.19 -3.47 12.01
N LEU A 31 -2.81 -3.25 13.26
CA LEU A 31 -1.86 -4.15 13.95
C LEU A 31 -2.38 -5.60 13.96
N THR A 32 -3.70 -5.78 14.09
CA THR A 32 -4.37 -7.08 14.03
C THR A 32 -4.20 -7.74 12.68
N ASP A 33 -4.35 -7.01 11.57
CA ASP A 33 -4.17 -7.56 10.22
C ASP A 33 -2.73 -8.02 10.03
N ILE A 34 -1.76 -7.21 10.48
CA ILE A 34 -0.34 -7.56 10.40
C ILE A 34 -0.10 -8.89 11.10
N LEU A 35 -0.47 -8.99 12.38
CA LEU A 35 -0.18 -10.15 13.20
C LEU A 35 -0.91 -11.43 12.76
N THR A 36 -2.09 -11.30 12.16
CA THR A 36 -2.94 -12.46 11.84
C THR A 36 -2.87 -12.90 10.38
N GLN A 37 -2.73 -11.96 9.45
CA GLN A 37 -2.85 -12.23 8.01
C GLN A 37 -1.53 -12.07 7.25
N HIS A 38 -0.65 -11.18 7.71
CA HIS A 38 0.56 -10.84 6.95
C HIS A 38 1.85 -11.40 7.54
N VAL A 39 1.88 -11.73 8.83
CA VAL A 39 3.06 -12.36 9.44
C VAL A 39 3.13 -13.84 9.05
N GLU A 40 4.17 -14.16 8.28
CA GLU A 40 4.56 -15.54 8.00
C GLU A 40 5.28 -16.15 9.21
N TRP A 41 4.52 -16.55 10.23
CA TRP A 41 5.04 -17.01 11.53
C TRP A 41 6.09 -18.11 11.43
N LYS A 42 5.93 -19.05 10.48
CA LYS A 42 6.87 -20.15 10.26
C LYS A 42 8.24 -19.62 9.80
N GLN A 43 8.25 -18.74 8.81
CA GLN A 43 9.46 -18.11 8.28
C GLN A 43 10.14 -17.25 9.35
N LEU A 44 9.35 -16.47 10.10
CA LEU A 44 9.85 -15.66 11.21
C LEU A 44 10.51 -16.52 12.30
N LEU A 45 9.87 -17.63 12.69
CA LEU A 45 10.44 -18.58 13.66
C LEU A 45 11.75 -19.19 13.16
N LEU A 46 11.84 -19.56 11.88
CA LEU A 46 13.08 -20.08 11.28
C LEU A 46 14.21 -19.05 11.33
N ILE A 47 13.91 -17.77 11.08
CA ILE A 47 14.90 -16.69 11.22
C ILE A 47 15.39 -16.60 12.67
N TYR A 48 14.49 -16.61 13.66
CA TYR A 48 14.88 -16.56 15.07
C TYR A 48 15.73 -17.77 15.50
N VAL A 49 15.41 -18.97 15.01
CA VAL A 49 16.25 -20.16 15.22
C VAL A 49 17.64 -19.96 14.62
N GLY A 50 17.72 -19.46 13.39
CA GLY A 50 18.99 -19.13 12.74
C GLY A 50 19.83 -18.10 13.53
N LEU A 51 19.20 -17.03 14.02
CA LEU A 51 19.85 -16.03 14.86
C LEU A 51 20.36 -16.61 16.18
N PHE A 52 19.60 -17.53 16.79
CA PHE A 52 20.02 -18.22 18.00
C PHE A 52 21.23 -19.14 17.76
N LEU A 53 21.24 -19.90 16.67
CA LEU A 53 22.38 -20.73 16.27
C LEU A 53 23.62 -19.87 15.98
N ALA A 54 23.46 -18.74 15.31
CA ALA A 54 24.54 -17.77 15.11
C ALA A 54 25.09 -17.27 16.45
N ALA A 55 24.21 -16.93 17.41
CA ALA A 55 24.64 -16.50 18.74
C ALA A 55 25.48 -17.58 19.47
N ILE A 56 25.08 -18.85 19.35
CA ILE A 56 25.86 -19.98 19.88
C ILE A 56 27.24 -20.02 19.22
N PHE A 57 27.31 -19.98 17.90
CA PHE A 57 28.58 -19.99 17.16
C PHE A 57 29.51 -18.85 17.60
N PHE A 58 29.00 -17.60 17.64
CA PHE A 58 29.77 -16.45 18.13
C PHE A 58 30.22 -16.63 19.59
N SER A 59 29.40 -17.24 20.45
CA SER A 59 29.75 -17.47 21.85
C SER A 59 30.83 -18.54 22.06
N LEU A 60 31.02 -19.45 21.10
CA LEU A 60 32.09 -20.45 21.12
C LEU A 60 33.42 -19.85 20.68
N ILE A 61 33.41 -18.98 19.67
CA ILE A 61 34.62 -18.39 19.08
C ILE A 61 35.16 -17.22 19.91
N PHE A 62 34.26 -16.33 20.35
CA PHE A 62 34.66 -15.10 21.01
C PHE A 62 34.63 -15.24 22.53
N TYR A 63 35.50 -14.50 23.24
CA TYR A 63 35.63 -14.41 24.71
C TYR A 63 36.27 -15.62 25.41
N LYS A 64 37.60 -15.67 25.56
CA LYS A 64 38.30 -16.80 26.23
C LYS A 64 38.18 -16.87 27.76
N LYS A 65 37.70 -15.80 28.45
CA LYS A 65 37.76 -15.69 29.94
C LYS A 65 36.40 -15.58 30.66
N ILE A 66 35.30 -15.91 30.00
CA ILE A 66 33.93 -15.71 30.53
C ILE A 66 33.16 -17.03 30.47
N SER A 67 32.24 -17.27 31.42
CA SER A 67 31.34 -18.43 31.35
C SER A 67 30.45 -18.39 30.10
N PHE A 68 30.22 -19.56 29.50
CA PHE A 68 29.47 -19.70 28.24
C PHE A 68 28.12 -18.96 28.23
N SER A 69 27.33 -19.10 29.30
CA SER A 69 26.04 -18.42 29.44
C SER A 69 26.13 -16.90 29.28
N ARG A 70 27.15 -16.25 29.86
CA ARG A 70 27.34 -14.80 29.70
C ARG A 70 27.81 -14.45 28.28
N LYS A 71 28.63 -15.29 27.64
CA LYS A 71 29.03 -15.09 26.24
C LYS A 71 27.82 -15.13 25.33
N LEU A 72 26.99 -16.17 25.46
CA LEU A 72 25.77 -16.36 24.67
C LEU A 72 24.83 -15.16 24.79
N ILE A 73 24.56 -14.70 26.02
CA ILE A 73 23.71 -13.52 26.24
C ILE A 73 24.29 -12.27 25.56
N ARG A 74 25.62 -12.06 25.62
CA ARG A 74 26.27 -10.92 24.94
C ARG A 74 26.16 -11.02 23.42
N SER A 75 26.41 -12.21 22.86
CA SER A 75 26.28 -12.46 21.43
C SER A 75 24.84 -12.24 20.95
N MET A 76 23.83 -12.73 21.68
CA MET A 76 22.42 -12.48 21.36
C MET A 76 22.08 -10.99 21.40
N ILE A 77 22.54 -10.24 22.41
CA ILE A 77 22.32 -8.80 22.47
C ILE A 77 22.96 -8.10 21.27
N LEU A 78 24.22 -8.44 20.94
CA LEU A 78 24.93 -7.86 19.80
C LEU A 78 24.18 -8.12 18.48
N ILE A 79 23.76 -9.36 18.26
CA ILE A 79 23.00 -9.75 17.07
C ILE A 79 21.67 -9.00 17.01
N ASN A 80 20.91 -8.94 18.11
CA ASN A 80 19.64 -8.22 18.13
C ASN A 80 19.81 -6.73 17.78
N VAL A 81 20.85 -6.08 18.31
CA VAL A 81 21.16 -4.67 18.01
C VAL A 81 21.54 -4.50 16.54
N LEU A 82 22.39 -5.38 15.99
CA LEU A 82 22.77 -5.34 14.59
C LEU A 82 21.57 -5.57 13.67
N CYS A 83 20.75 -6.58 13.92
CA CYS A 83 19.52 -6.84 13.18
C CYS A 83 18.56 -5.66 13.24
N THR A 84 18.38 -5.07 14.42
CA THR A 84 17.53 -3.87 14.60
C THR A 84 17.99 -2.74 13.70
N PHE A 85 19.28 -2.44 13.68
CA PHE A 85 19.85 -1.39 12.84
C PHE A 85 19.65 -1.68 11.35
N LEU A 86 19.97 -2.91 10.91
CA LEU A 86 19.83 -3.32 9.51
C LEU A 86 18.37 -3.26 9.05
N MET A 87 17.43 -3.71 9.89
CA MET A 87 16.01 -3.69 9.60
C MET A 87 15.47 -2.27 9.49
N LEU A 88 15.83 -1.38 10.41
CA LEU A 88 15.43 0.03 10.34
C LEU A 88 16.00 0.72 9.10
N ALA A 89 17.28 0.50 8.79
CA ALA A 89 17.90 1.06 7.61
C ALA A 89 17.18 0.60 6.32
N ASN A 90 16.89 -0.70 6.21
CA ASN A 90 16.14 -1.24 5.08
C ASN A 90 14.69 -0.71 5.05
N GLY A 91 14.06 -0.57 6.22
CA GLY A 91 12.72 0.02 6.39
C GLY A 91 12.64 1.43 5.84
N LEU A 92 13.55 2.29 6.29
CA LEU A 92 13.62 3.68 5.85
C LEU A 92 13.97 3.80 4.37
N TYR A 93 14.86 2.95 3.86
CA TYR A 93 15.19 2.90 2.44
C TYR A 93 13.97 2.54 1.59
N ARG A 94 13.21 1.50 1.98
CA ARG A 94 11.97 1.13 1.30
C ARG A 94 10.90 2.20 1.38
N PHE A 95 10.70 2.78 2.56
CA PHE A 95 9.78 3.91 2.73
C PHE A 95 10.13 5.08 1.80
N TYR A 96 11.41 5.43 1.69
CA TYR A 96 11.86 6.49 0.79
C TYR A 96 11.50 6.19 -0.67
N ASN A 97 11.79 4.97 -1.14
CA ASN A 97 11.48 4.57 -2.52
C ASN A 97 9.98 4.56 -2.78
N ASN A 98 9.17 3.93 -1.93
CA ASN A 98 7.72 3.89 -2.09
C ASN A 98 7.11 5.31 -2.10
N ARG A 99 7.67 6.22 -1.28
CA ARG A 99 7.24 7.63 -1.27
C ARG A 99 7.56 8.34 -2.58
N GLN A 100 8.69 8.03 -3.22
CA GLN A 100 9.02 8.58 -4.54
C GLN A 100 8.11 8.01 -5.62
N GLU A 101 7.90 6.69 -5.64
CA GLU A 101 6.96 6.03 -6.56
C GLU A 101 5.54 6.61 -6.44
N LEU A 102 5.06 6.87 -5.21
CA LEU A 102 3.78 7.53 -4.98
C LEU A 102 3.75 8.95 -5.57
N LYS A 103 4.81 9.74 -5.38
CA LYS A 103 4.89 11.11 -5.95
C LYS A 103 4.88 11.09 -7.47
N GLU A 104 5.61 10.17 -8.08
CA GLU A 104 5.64 9.99 -9.54
C GLU A 104 4.26 9.59 -10.06
N SER A 105 3.59 8.66 -9.37
CA SER A 105 2.21 8.28 -9.68
C SER A 105 1.25 9.47 -9.60
N ILE A 106 1.30 10.24 -8.51
CA ILE A 106 0.48 11.46 -8.34
C ILE A 106 0.74 12.44 -9.48
N LEU A 107 2.01 12.73 -9.80
CA LEU A 107 2.36 13.66 -10.87
C LEU A 107 1.84 13.18 -12.23
N SER A 108 1.94 11.88 -12.51
CA SER A 108 1.39 11.29 -13.74
C SER A 108 -0.11 11.52 -13.84
N PHE A 109 -0.86 11.24 -12.77
CA PHE A 109 -2.31 11.42 -12.73
C PHE A 109 -2.71 12.90 -12.85
N GLN A 110 -1.96 13.82 -12.22
CA GLN A 110 -2.18 15.25 -12.37
C GLN A 110 -1.93 15.74 -13.80
N ASN A 111 -0.91 15.20 -14.48
CA ASN A 111 -0.65 15.52 -15.89
C ASN A 111 -1.73 14.93 -16.80
N GLU A 112 -2.15 13.69 -16.57
CA GLU A 112 -3.24 13.05 -17.29
C GLU A 112 -4.54 13.85 -17.14
N ALA A 113 -4.88 14.29 -15.93
CA ALA A 113 -6.04 15.17 -15.67
C ALA A 113 -6.01 16.43 -16.53
N ARG A 114 -4.86 17.09 -16.67
CA ARG A 114 -4.71 18.29 -17.50
C ARG A 114 -4.88 18.00 -18.99
N GLU A 115 -4.34 16.89 -19.47
CA GLU A 115 -4.48 16.47 -20.87
C GLU A 115 -5.92 16.06 -21.20
N ASP A 116 -6.59 15.37 -20.28
CA ASP A 116 -7.98 14.96 -20.42
C ASP A 116 -8.94 16.14 -20.43
N ILE A 117 -8.68 17.17 -19.60
CA ILE A 117 -9.40 18.46 -19.65
C ILE A 117 -9.25 19.10 -21.03
N LYS A 118 -8.04 19.13 -21.61
CA LYS A 118 -7.81 19.69 -22.96
C LYS A 118 -8.59 18.93 -24.04
N LYS A 119 -8.82 17.63 -23.84
CA LYS A 119 -9.55 16.76 -24.76
C LYS A 119 -11.06 16.73 -24.53
N ASP A 120 -11.58 17.42 -23.51
CA ASP A 120 -12.97 17.32 -23.04
C ASP A 120 -13.40 15.86 -22.75
N GLN A 121 -12.46 15.04 -22.24
CA GLN A 121 -12.68 13.61 -21.99
C GLN A 121 -12.04 13.19 -20.67
N ILE A 122 -12.76 13.39 -19.57
CA ILE A 122 -12.30 13.08 -18.22
C ILE A 122 -12.50 11.60 -17.89
N ILE A 123 -11.50 10.98 -17.29
CA ILE A 123 -11.58 9.58 -16.85
C ILE A 123 -12.45 9.48 -15.58
N GLU A 124 -13.48 8.64 -15.67
CA GLU A 124 -14.22 8.16 -14.51
C GLU A 124 -13.66 6.80 -14.07
N PHE A 125 -13.02 6.78 -12.90
CA PHE A 125 -12.47 5.56 -12.32
C PHE A 125 -13.58 4.66 -11.77
N GLY A 126 -13.87 3.58 -12.48
CA GLY A 126 -14.70 2.48 -11.99
C GLY A 126 -13.91 1.50 -11.11
N GLY A 127 -14.65 0.73 -10.31
CA GLY A 127 -14.10 -0.33 -9.46
C GLY A 127 -14.44 -1.72 -9.98
N GLY A 128 -13.49 -2.64 -9.86
CA GLY A 128 -13.69 -4.06 -10.16
C GLY A 128 -13.52 -4.44 -11.63
N LEU A 129 -13.76 -5.72 -11.92
CA LEU A 129 -13.70 -6.27 -13.27
C LEU A 129 -14.99 -5.90 -14.02
N ALA A 130 -14.87 -5.17 -15.14
CA ALA A 130 -16.00 -5.01 -16.04
C ALA A 130 -16.35 -6.36 -16.68
N LEU A 131 -17.51 -6.89 -16.32
CA LEU A 131 -18.05 -8.08 -16.97
C LEU A 131 -18.73 -7.69 -18.28
N PRO A 132 -18.56 -8.47 -19.36
CA PRO A 132 -19.29 -8.24 -20.59
C PRO A 132 -20.79 -8.44 -20.36
N PRO A 133 -21.66 -7.74 -21.11
CA PRO A 133 -23.11 -7.94 -21.05
C PRO A 133 -23.48 -9.38 -21.37
N ARG A 134 -24.38 -9.97 -20.58
CA ARG A 134 -24.78 -11.39 -20.71
C ARG A 134 -25.80 -11.62 -21.80
N ASN A 135 -26.55 -10.59 -22.17
CA ASN A 135 -27.64 -10.67 -23.14
C ASN A 135 -27.83 -9.33 -23.87
N LYS A 136 -28.70 -9.34 -24.89
CA LYS A 136 -29.00 -8.15 -25.71
C LYS A 136 -29.56 -6.98 -24.89
N THR A 137 -30.38 -7.26 -23.88
CA THR A 137 -30.98 -6.24 -23.02
C THR A 137 -29.91 -5.53 -22.18
N GLU A 138 -29.02 -6.28 -21.53
CA GLU A 138 -27.87 -5.74 -20.80
C GLU A 138 -26.92 -4.97 -21.73
N TYR A 139 -26.71 -5.45 -22.96
CA TYR A 139 -25.88 -4.77 -23.95
C TYR A 139 -26.45 -3.42 -24.35
N ILE A 140 -27.76 -3.35 -24.61
CA ILE A 140 -28.46 -2.09 -24.91
C ILE A 140 -28.36 -1.14 -23.71
N LYS A 141 -28.54 -1.64 -22.48
CA LYS A 141 -28.40 -0.84 -21.26
C LYS A 141 -26.97 -0.30 -21.13
N PHE A 142 -25.96 -1.14 -21.34
CA PHE A 142 -24.55 -0.75 -21.31
C PHE A 142 -24.24 0.39 -22.30
N ILE A 143 -24.71 0.28 -23.56
CA ILE A 143 -24.52 1.34 -24.57
C ILE A 143 -25.19 2.64 -24.14
N LYS A 144 -26.43 2.58 -23.63
CA LYS A 144 -27.15 3.77 -23.17
C LYS A 144 -26.42 4.46 -22.03
N VAL A 145 -25.95 3.69 -21.04
CA VAL A 145 -25.15 4.22 -19.94
C VAL A 145 -23.87 4.88 -20.46
N ASP A 146 -23.12 4.21 -21.33
CA ASP A 146 -21.90 4.77 -21.95
C ASP A 146 -22.18 6.06 -22.72
N SER A 147 -23.29 6.12 -23.46
CA SER A 147 -23.71 7.33 -24.18
C SER A 147 -24.05 8.49 -23.25
N ILE A 148 -24.73 8.24 -22.12
CA ILE A 148 -25.01 9.26 -21.11
C ILE A 148 -23.71 9.71 -20.47
N THR A 149 -22.86 8.79 -20.01
CA THR A 149 -21.56 9.14 -19.41
C THR A 149 -20.71 10.00 -20.35
N LYS A 150 -20.65 9.67 -21.64
CA LYS A 150 -19.94 10.47 -22.66
C LYS A 150 -20.54 11.86 -22.86
N SER A 151 -21.85 12.05 -22.76
CA SER A 151 -22.46 13.38 -22.91
C SER A 151 -22.03 14.33 -21.79
N TYR A 152 -21.74 13.81 -20.60
CA TYR A 152 -21.16 14.52 -19.45
C TYR A 152 -19.63 14.71 -19.55
N GLY A 153 -19.00 14.32 -20.67
CA GLY A 153 -17.56 14.48 -20.89
C GLY A 153 -16.72 13.43 -20.17
N LEU A 154 -17.33 12.31 -19.79
CA LEU A 154 -16.67 11.24 -19.06
C LEU A 154 -16.34 10.03 -19.95
N LYS A 155 -15.21 9.39 -19.64
CA LYS A 155 -14.81 8.08 -20.17
C LYS A 155 -14.56 7.14 -19.00
N ARG A 156 -15.36 6.09 -18.89
CA ARG A 156 -15.21 5.11 -17.80
C ARG A 156 -14.01 4.20 -18.06
N VAL A 157 -13.13 4.08 -17.06
CA VAL A 157 -12.00 3.15 -17.06
C VAL A 157 -12.02 2.37 -15.76
N ASN A 158 -11.95 1.05 -15.86
CA ASN A 158 -11.91 0.16 -14.70
C ASN A 158 -10.47 -0.22 -14.38
N TYR A 159 -10.12 -0.12 -13.11
CA TYR A 159 -8.84 -0.61 -12.59
C TYR A 159 -9.10 -1.82 -11.71
N CYS A 160 -8.41 -2.93 -12.01
CA CYS A 160 -8.54 -4.18 -11.26
C CYS A 160 -7.76 -4.17 -9.94
N THR A 161 -6.81 -3.24 -9.77
CA THR A 161 -5.99 -3.13 -8.57
C THR A 161 -6.55 -2.05 -7.65
N VAL A 162 -6.83 -2.43 -6.41
CA VAL A 162 -7.20 -1.52 -5.32
C VAL A 162 -6.03 -1.46 -4.35
N SER A 163 -5.31 -0.34 -4.37
CA SER A 163 -4.25 -0.01 -3.42
C SER A 163 -4.47 1.41 -2.90
N GLU A 164 -4.01 1.71 -1.70
CA GLU A 164 -4.10 3.05 -1.13
C GLU A 164 -3.31 4.05 -1.98
N SER A 165 -2.15 3.65 -2.53
CA SER A 165 -1.39 4.47 -3.47
C SER A 165 -2.23 4.89 -4.70
N MET A 166 -2.93 3.94 -5.33
CA MET A 166 -3.80 4.19 -6.47
C MET A 166 -4.99 5.08 -6.10
N LYS A 167 -5.56 4.88 -4.90
CA LYS A 167 -6.65 5.70 -4.39
C LYS A 167 -6.21 7.16 -4.19
N ILE A 168 -5.04 7.40 -3.62
CA ILE A 168 -4.46 8.74 -3.46
C ILE A 168 -4.28 9.40 -4.84
N SER A 169 -3.67 8.71 -5.81
CA SER A 169 -3.45 9.27 -7.16
C SER A 169 -4.77 9.59 -7.89
N LYS A 170 -5.78 8.72 -7.79
CA LYS A 170 -7.13 8.97 -8.35
C LYS A 170 -7.81 10.17 -7.70
N GLU A 171 -7.61 10.38 -6.40
CA GLU A 171 -8.15 11.54 -5.68
C GLU A 171 -7.49 12.84 -6.15
N GLU A 172 -6.17 12.84 -6.32
CA GLU A 172 -5.44 14.00 -6.89
C GLU A 172 -5.89 14.33 -8.32
N TYR A 173 -6.16 13.32 -9.15
CA TYR A 173 -6.79 13.52 -10.47
C TYR A 173 -8.15 14.20 -10.34
N ARG A 174 -9.03 13.69 -9.46
CA ARG A 174 -10.39 14.22 -9.26
C ARG A 174 -10.37 15.66 -8.77
N LYS A 175 -9.46 16.03 -7.86
CA LYS A 175 -9.31 17.42 -7.39
C LYS A 175 -9.10 18.41 -8.54
N ILE A 176 -8.43 18.00 -9.62
CA ILE A 176 -8.17 18.83 -10.78
C ILE A 176 -9.36 18.84 -11.75
N THR A 177 -10.00 17.70 -11.96
CA THR A 177 -11.04 17.54 -13.00
C THR A 177 -12.45 17.89 -12.51
N GLU A 178 -12.75 17.77 -11.22
CA GLU A 178 -14.10 18.07 -10.69
C GLU A 178 -14.53 19.52 -10.91
N PRO A 179 -13.69 20.55 -10.66
CA PRO A 179 -14.08 21.94 -10.93
C PRO A 179 -14.35 22.20 -12.43
N TYR A 180 -13.64 21.50 -13.31
CA TYR A 180 -13.88 21.56 -14.74
C TYR A 180 -15.23 20.94 -15.12
N LEU A 181 -15.54 19.75 -14.59
CA LEU A 181 -16.81 19.07 -14.84
C LEU A 181 -18.01 19.85 -14.29
N GLU A 182 -17.88 20.48 -13.11
CA GLU A 182 -18.91 21.36 -12.56
C GLU A 182 -19.12 22.60 -13.43
N LYS A 183 -18.05 23.20 -13.95
CA LYS A 183 -18.15 24.32 -14.91
C LYS A 183 -18.82 23.90 -16.22
N ARG A 184 -18.51 22.70 -16.71
CA ARG A 184 -19.02 22.14 -17.98
C ARG A 184 -20.49 21.75 -17.89
N ASN A 185 -20.87 21.04 -16.83
CA ASN A 185 -22.15 20.35 -16.72
C ASN A 185 -23.12 21.01 -15.71
N GLY A 186 -22.63 21.98 -14.92
CA GLY A 186 -23.36 22.63 -13.84
C GLY A 186 -23.15 21.98 -12.46
N LYS A 187 -23.66 22.64 -11.42
CA LYS A 187 -23.69 22.09 -10.06
C LYS A 187 -24.52 20.81 -10.00
N HIS A 188 -24.13 19.86 -9.16
CA HIS A 188 -24.84 18.59 -8.97
C HIS A 188 -24.96 17.74 -10.26
N TRP A 189 -23.99 17.86 -11.17
CA TRP A 189 -24.01 17.13 -12.44
C TRP A 189 -23.95 15.61 -12.24
N ARG A 190 -23.32 15.12 -11.17
CA ARG A 190 -23.23 13.69 -10.85
C ARG A 190 -24.61 13.11 -10.53
N GLU A 191 -25.38 13.80 -9.71
CA GLU A 191 -26.74 13.41 -9.32
C GLU A 191 -27.67 13.42 -10.54
N LYS A 192 -27.55 14.46 -11.38
CA LYS A 192 -28.30 14.55 -12.64
C LYS A 192 -27.97 13.40 -13.60
N MET A 193 -26.69 13.12 -13.82
CA MET A 193 -26.23 12.01 -14.65
C MET A 193 -26.74 10.67 -14.11
N GLN A 194 -26.66 10.45 -12.79
CA GLN A 194 -27.13 9.22 -12.17
C GLN A 194 -28.63 9.03 -12.35
N HIS A 195 -29.43 10.09 -12.21
CA HIS A 195 -30.87 10.05 -12.46
C HIS A 195 -31.20 9.69 -13.94
N GLU A 196 -30.44 10.22 -14.91
CA GLU A 196 -30.58 9.83 -16.31
C GLU A 196 -30.24 8.36 -16.55
N ILE A 197 -29.21 7.84 -15.87
CA ILE A 197 -28.84 6.41 -15.91
C ILE A 197 -29.93 5.53 -15.30
N ASP A 198 -30.46 5.91 -14.14
CA ASP A 198 -31.48 5.13 -13.41
C ASP A 198 -32.83 5.11 -14.14
N ALA A 199 -33.11 6.13 -14.95
CA ALA A 199 -34.28 6.17 -15.82
C ALA A 199 -34.20 5.17 -17.00
N ILE A 200 -33.04 4.55 -17.25
CA ILE A 200 -32.92 3.48 -18.25
C ILE A 200 -33.59 2.21 -17.71
N LYS A 201 -34.84 2.01 -18.16
CA LYS A 201 -35.58 0.74 -18.06
C LYS A 201 -34.85 -0.39 -18.77
#